data_AF-A0A0C2ZNE3-F1
#
_entry.id   AF-A0A0C2ZNE3-F1
#
_cell.length_a   1.000
_cell.length_b   1.000
_cell.length_c   1.000
_cell.angle_alpha   90.00
_cell.angle_beta   90.00
_cell.angle_gamma   90.00
#
_symmetry.space_group_name_H-M   'P 1'
#
loop_
_entity.id
_entity.type
_entity.pdbx_description
1 polymer ?
#
loop_
_entity_poly.entity_id
_entity_poly.type
_entity_poly.pdbx_seq_one_letter_code
_entity_poly.pdbx_strand_id
1 'polypeptide(L)'
;MKKAIVTILGIQNAKWTDEGMPIINDYNHKARYYFENENNIKSYYSTFPLIIEKYGSEFEIVPIYTQDAKHFNIDLLKYEKQDFIFHDEISLIKENEYFEIFKKIDHLVDSYNEVIVDLTHGFRHIPILVILDLVIQNFKKTDKINKILFAKEIVKHTQKDEGEYEIVDLKEYLDIANISFVLSSFENNYTISNHIKTSDKDFQELINMLSNFSEHIMANSLIKLFKGNNSLVEKIYKAIESVKVVEKTSPILSKLENIQTHLNLFINLKKEREDRQLFELAKIVNKKGYYLNAITLLDEAIGWYCAYSLCQYSDDFKIRFDARKYNDSYTLSSNAKNIIKFTFNGREYDNKKLKLKDVIGIQKKIKNIEGCKKFYTDFIKQTSEDRNNLAHANNENALDDVKKRLEKLFKNFYIYCIEKNILEKKCYC
;
A
#
# COMPACT_ATOMS: atom_id res chain seq x y z
N MET A 1 6.58 -30.78 4.85
CA MET A 1 6.98 -29.40 4.44
C MET A 1 8.45 -29.26 4.76
N LYS A 2 9.27 -28.65 3.89
CA LYS A 2 10.70 -28.46 4.17
C LYS A 2 10.88 -27.21 5.04
N LYS A 3 11.50 -27.36 6.21
CA LYS A 3 11.79 -26.27 7.15
C LYS A 3 13.29 -26.18 7.37
N ALA A 4 13.83 -24.97 7.45
CA ALA A 4 15.26 -24.78 7.70
C ALA A 4 15.57 -23.67 8.69
N ILE A 5 16.73 -23.79 9.32
CA ILE A 5 17.43 -22.69 9.99
C ILE A 5 18.65 -22.32 9.18
N VAL A 6 18.69 -21.09 8.70
CA VAL A 6 19.86 -20.51 8.04
C VAL A 6 20.66 -19.78 9.10
N THR A 7 21.87 -20.25 9.39
CA THR A 7 22.74 -19.60 10.39
C THR A 7 24.04 -19.19 9.71
N ILE A 8 24.48 -17.95 9.94
CA ILE A 8 25.75 -17.48 9.40
C ILE A 8 26.83 -17.82 10.42
N LEU A 9 27.83 -18.62 10.05
CA LEU A 9 28.90 -18.97 10.98
C LEU A 9 30.00 -17.90 10.98
N GLY A 10 30.42 -17.54 12.19
CA GLY A 10 31.57 -16.67 12.43
C GLY A 10 32.71 -17.41 13.13
N ILE A 11 33.77 -16.65 13.39
CA ILE A 11 34.92 -17.04 14.21
C ILE A 11 34.97 -16.08 15.38
N GLN A 12 35.14 -16.59 16.59
CA GLN A 12 35.21 -15.79 17.81
C GLN A 12 36.30 -16.32 18.74
N ASN A 13 37.03 -15.43 19.42
CA ASN A 13 38.15 -15.75 20.31
C ASN A 13 39.07 -16.87 19.77
N ALA A 14 39.43 -16.78 18.49
CA ALA A 14 40.30 -17.76 17.85
C ALA A 14 41.78 -17.44 18.07
N LYS A 15 42.58 -18.50 18.16
CA LYS A 15 44.02 -18.45 17.96
C LYS A 15 44.31 -18.96 16.55
N TRP A 16 45.33 -18.41 15.91
CA TRP A 16 45.76 -18.85 14.58
C TRP A 16 46.99 -19.74 14.72
N THR A 17 46.98 -20.86 13.99
CA THR A 17 48.16 -21.74 13.84
C THR A 17 49.19 -21.09 12.90
N ASP A 18 50.41 -21.62 12.88
CA ASP A 18 51.46 -21.16 11.97
C ASP A 18 51.09 -21.33 10.48
N GLU A 19 50.19 -22.28 10.19
CA GLU A 19 49.61 -22.51 8.85
C GLU A 19 48.45 -21.56 8.52
N GLY A 20 48.13 -20.62 9.42
CA GLY A 20 47.04 -19.65 9.23
C GLY A 20 45.64 -20.22 9.44
N MET A 21 45.51 -21.35 10.12
CA MET A 21 44.21 -21.97 10.43
C MET A 21 43.67 -21.50 11.80
N PRO A 22 42.38 -21.15 11.91
CA PRO A 22 41.77 -20.73 13.17
C PRO A 22 41.43 -21.94 14.05
N ILE A 23 41.78 -21.86 15.33
CA ILE A 23 41.45 -22.84 16.38
C ILE A 23 40.90 -22.12 17.61
N ILE A 24 40.23 -22.86 18.50
CA ILE A 24 39.74 -22.31 19.76
C ILE A 24 40.92 -21.90 20.66
N ASN A 25 40.93 -20.65 21.12
CA ASN A 25 42.00 -20.14 22.00
C ASN A 25 41.82 -20.61 23.45
N ASP A 26 40.60 -20.59 23.95
CA ASP A 26 40.25 -20.99 25.32
C ASP A 26 38.86 -21.64 25.36
N TYR A 27 38.79 -22.94 25.58
CA TYR A 27 37.54 -23.71 25.64
C TYR A 27 36.63 -23.34 26.84
N ASN A 28 37.13 -22.58 27.82
CA ASN A 28 36.33 -22.04 28.91
C ASN A 28 35.67 -20.68 28.57
N HIS A 29 35.96 -20.13 27.39
CA HIS A 29 35.34 -18.90 26.88
C HIS A 29 33.88 -19.15 26.44
N LYS A 30 33.03 -19.55 27.38
CA LYS A 30 31.60 -19.70 27.17
C LYS A 30 30.87 -18.40 27.52
N ALA A 31 29.69 -18.23 26.94
CA ALA A 31 28.76 -17.18 27.29
C ALA A 31 27.40 -17.79 27.65
N ARG A 32 26.64 -17.05 28.47
CA ARG A 32 25.29 -17.40 28.88
C ARG A 32 24.31 -16.93 27.81
N TYR A 33 23.54 -17.87 27.25
CA TYR A 33 22.51 -17.61 26.27
C TYR A 33 21.15 -18.02 26.80
N TYR A 34 20.13 -17.20 26.55
CA TYR A 34 18.73 -17.54 26.78
C TYR A 34 17.88 -16.92 25.68
N PHE A 35 16.76 -17.56 25.36
CA PHE A 35 15.81 -16.99 24.41
C PHE A 35 14.89 -16.01 25.12
N GLU A 36 14.46 -14.97 24.40
CA GLU A 36 13.48 -14.02 24.92
C GLU A 36 12.25 -14.78 25.44
N ASN A 37 11.76 -14.40 26.63
CA ASN A 37 10.67 -15.04 27.36
C ASN A 37 10.95 -16.48 27.87
N GLU A 38 12.20 -16.95 27.79
CA GLU A 38 12.63 -18.22 28.39
C GLU A 38 13.61 -17.98 29.53
N ASN A 39 13.35 -18.62 30.68
CA ASN A 39 14.24 -18.53 31.86
C ASN A 39 15.38 -19.57 31.84
N ASN A 40 15.48 -20.36 30.77
CA ASN A 40 16.49 -21.42 30.67
C ASN A 40 17.79 -20.85 30.11
N ILE A 41 18.71 -20.50 31.01
CA ILE A 41 20.04 -20.02 30.66
C ILE A 41 20.95 -21.22 30.40
N LYS A 42 21.62 -21.22 29.25
CA LYS A 42 22.61 -22.25 28.89
C LYS A 42 23.95 -21.61 28.55
N SER A 43 25.04 -22.28 28.93
CA SER A 43 26.40 -21.83 28.62
C SER A 43 26.95 -22.57 27.41
N TYR A 44 27.17 -21.85 26.31
CA TYR A 44 27.81 -22.36 25.10
C TYR A 44 28.97 -21.46 24.71
N TYR A 45 29.88 -22.00 23.90
CA TYR A 45 30.88 -21.17 23.25
C TYR A 45 30.22 -20.17 22.31
N SER A 46 29.42 -20.64 21.33
CA SER A 46 28.68 -19.82 20.35
C SER A 46 27.20 -20.21 20.30
N THR A 47 26.40 -19.50 19.50
CA THR A 47 24.99 -19.82 19.29
C THR A 47 24.77 -21.03 18.39
N PHE A 48 25.77 -21.48 17.63
CA PHE A 48 25.59 -22.56 16.66
C PHE A 48 25.28 -23.92 17.34
N PRO A 49 26.03 -24.38 18.36
CA PRO A 49 25.65 -25.57 19.13
C PRO A 49 24.29 -25.45 19.83
N LEU A 50 23.95 -24.25 20.32
CA LEU A 50 22.65 -23.97 20.95
C LEU A 50 21.50 -24.15 19.94
N ILE A 51 21.68 -23.65 18.71
CA ILE A 51 20.69 -23.75 17.63
C ILE A 51 20.48 -25.21 17.21
N ILE A 52 21.57 -25.99 17.06
CA ILE A 52 21.50 -27.42 16.74
C ILE A 52 20.69 -28.15 17.82
N GLU A 53 21.01 -27.91 19.09
CA GLU A 53 20.32 -28.58 20.20
C GLU A 53 18.84 -28.21 20.27
N LYS A 54 18.50 -26.92 20.09
CA LYS A 54 17.13 -26.46 20.25
C LYS A 54 16.22 -26.83 19.07
N TYR A 55 16.75 -26.83 17.85
CA TYR A 55 15.92 -26.90 16.65
C TYR A 55 16.26 -28.04 15.69
N GLY A 56 17.38 -28.73 15.86
CA GLY A 56 17.85 -29.75 14.92
C GLY A 56 16.93 -30.98 14.77
N SER A 57 15.95 -31.16 15.67
CA SER A 57 14.92 -32.20 15.54
C SER A 57 13.78 -31.83 14.59
N GLU A 58 13.52 -30.53 14.37
CA GLU A 58 12.37 -30.03 13.61
C GLU A 58 12.77 -29.29 12.33
N PHE A 59 13.97 -28.72 12.30
CA PHE A 59 14.48 -27.90 11.21
C PHE A 59 15.78 -28.47 10.66
N GLU A 60 15.93 -28.44 9.34
CA GLU A 60 17.23 -28.65 8.71
C GLU A 60 18.15 -27.46 9.04
N ILE A 61 19.29 -27.70 9.68
CA ILE A 61 20.25 -26.63 9.97
C ILE A 61 21.15 -26.45 8.75
N VAL A 62 21.11 -25.27 8.14
CA VAL A 62 21.89 -24.92 6.96
C VAL A 62 22.84 -23.77 7.31
N PRO A 63 24.07 -24.07 7.76
CA PRO A 63 25.02 -23.03 8.08
C PRO A 63 25.61 -22.43 6.79
N ILE A 64 25.79 -21.12 6.72
CA ILE A 64 26.51 -20.40 5.67
C ILE A 64 27.87 -20.01 6.24
N TYR A 65 28.98 -20.33 5.57
CA TYR A 65 30.31 -20.15 6.14
C TYR A 65 31.42 -19.96 5.10
N THR A 66 32.52 -19.38 5.56
CA THR A 66 33.81 -19.41 4.88
C THR A 66 34.60 -20.66 5.28
N GLN A 67 35.69 -20.96 4.58
CA GLN A 67 36.52 -22.10 4.90
C GLN A 67 37.06 -22.04 6.35
N ASP A 68 37.49 -20.85 6.77
CA ASP A 68 38.02 -20.62 8.12
C ASP A 68 36.94 -20.79 9.19
N ALA A 69 35.74 -20.25 8.96
CA ALA A 69 34.62 -20.42 9.87
C ALA A 69 34.19 -21.89 9.99
N LYS A 70 34.23 -22.65 8.88
CA LYS A 70 33.98 -24.10 8.90
C LYS A 70 34.97 -24.83 9.79
N HIS A 71 36.27 -24.62 9.59
CA HIS A 71 37.31 -25.30 10.37
C HIS A 71 37.18 -25.01 11.86
N PHE A 72 36.97 -23.75 12.22
CA PHE A 72 36.75 -23.33 13.59
C PHE A 72 35.53 -24.01 14.23
N ASN A 73 34.40 -24.05 13.52
CA ASN A 73 33.16 -24.63 14.07
C ASN A 73 33.20 -26.17 14.12
N ILE A 74 34.01 -26.85 13.30
CA ILE A 74 34.25 -28.30 13.45
C ILE A 74 34.97 -28.61 14.76
N ASP A 75 36.00 -27.84 15.12
CA ASP A 75 36.69 -27.97 16.41
C ASP A 75 35.75 -27.69 17.58
N LEU A 76 34.92 -26.65 17.46
CA LEU A 76 33.91 -26.31 18.46
C LEU A 76 32.90 -27.44 18.71
N LEU A 77 32.32 -28.00 17.64
CA LEU A 77 31.30 -29.03 17.78
C LEU A 77 31.85 -30.33 18.38
N LYS A 78 33.11 -30.68 18.07
CA LYS A 78 33.80 -31.80 18.72
C LYS A 78 33.91 -31.60 20.23
N TYR A 79 34.23 -30.38 20.67
CA TYR A 79 34.31 -30.04 22.09
C TYR A 79 32.94 -30.10 22.78
N GLU A 80 31.88 -29.57 22.14
CA GLU A 80 30.51 -29.62 22.65
C GLU A 80 29.83 -30.99 22.47
N LYS A 81 30.55 -31.99 21.93
CA LYS A 81 30.08 -33.37 21.69
C LYS A 81 28.81 -33.43 20.84
N GLN A 82 28.74 -32.57 19.82
CA GLN A 82 27.66 -32.56 18.84
C GLN A 82 28.21 -32.97 17.47
N ASP A 83 27.54 -33.93 16.82
CA ASP A 83 27.88 -34.33 15.47
C ASP A 83 27.09 -33.48 14.46
N PHE A 84 27.80 -32.91 13.47
CA PHE A 84 27.19 -32.13 12.40
C PHE A 84 27.92 -32.36 11.07
N ILE A 85 27.16 -32.48 9.98
CA ILE A 85 27.71 -32.70 8.64
C ILE A 85 27.62 -31.39 7.85
N PHE A 86 28.77 -30.91 7.39
CA PHE A 86 28.90 -29.70 6.60
C PHE A 86 28.77 -29.99 5.09
N HIS A 87 27.89 -29.27 4.39
CA HIS A 87 27.63 -29.43 2.95
C HIS A 87 28.16 -28.25 2.12
N ASP A 88 29.40 -28.32 1.64
CA ASP A 88 30.09 -27.18 1.00
C ASP A 88 29.37 -26.63 -0.23
N GLU A 89 28.79 -27.50 -1.06
CA GLU A 89 28.00 -27.15 -2.25
C GLU A 89 26.94 -26.09 -1.94
N ILE A 90 26.24 -26.24 -0.80
CA ILE A 90 25.11 -25.39 -0.39
C ILE A 90 25.57 -24.26 0.52
N SER A 91 26.63 -24.46 1.30
CA SER A 91 26.95 -23.60 2.45
C SER A 91 28.20 -22.74 2.32
N LEU A 92 29.19 -23.17 1.53
CA LEU A 92 30.48 -22.49 1.42
C LEU A 92 30.34 -21.20 0.61
N ILE A 93 30.90 -20.11 1.13
CA ILE A 93 30.94 -18.79 0.48
C ILE A 93 32.35 -18.21 0.49
N LYS A 94 32.60 -17.29 -0.44
CA LYS A 94 33.79 -16.43 -0.46
C LYS A 94 33.39 -15.01 -0.10
N GLU A 95 33.99 -14.43 0.93
CA GLU A 95 33.52 -13.18 1.55
C GLU A 95 33.43 -11.99 0.59
N ASN A 96 34.26 -11.94 -0.44
CA ASN A 96 34.34 -10.85 -1.41
C ASN A 96 33.36 -10.96 -2.58
N GLU A 97 32.60 -12.05 -2.70
CA GLU A 97 31.66 -12.28 -3.80
C GLU A 97 30.21 -11.92 -3.39
N TYR A 98 29.95 -10.65 -3.08
CA TYR A 98 28.69 -10.18 -2.48
C TYR A 98 27.42 -10.61 -3.23
N PHE A 99 27.42 -10.52 -4.56
CA PHE A 99 26.25 -10.87 -5.36
C PHE A 99 26.00 -12.39 -5.39
N GLU A 100 27.05 -13.20 -5.43
CA GLU A 100 26.92 -14.65 -5.36
C GLU A 100 26.47 -15.10 -3.97
N ILE A 101 26.95 -14.45 -2.90
CA ILE A 101 26.44 -14.65 -1.53
C ILE A 101 24.93 -14.38 -1.50
N PHE A 102 24.51 -13.21 -1.99
CA PHE A 102 23.09 -12.83 -2.02
C PHE A 102 22.24 -13.84 -2.81
N LYS A 103 22.68 -14.22 -4.01
CA LYS A 103 21.98 -15.21 -4.85
C LYS A 103 21.88 -16.57 -4.16
N LYS A 104 22.93 -17.00 -3.46
CA LYS A 104 22.93 -18.27 -2.72
C LYS A 104 21.92 -18.24 -1.58
N ILE A 105 21.87 -17.14 -0.82
CA ILE A 105 20.89 -16.95 0.26
C ILE A 105 19.47 -16.93 -0.30
N ASP A 106 19.20 -16.14 -1.35
CA ASP A 106 17.86 -16.04 -1.97
C ASP A 106 17.38 -17.41 -2.45
N HIS A 107 18.21 -18.18 -3.17
CA HIS A 107 17.86 -19.53 -3.60
C HIS A 107 17.60 -20.48 -2.42
N LEU A 108 18.41 -20.39 -1.38
CA LEU A 108 18.29 -21.24 -0.20
C LEU A 108 16.98 -20.94 0.52
N VAL A 109 16.72 -19.68 0.87
CA VAL A 109 15.45 -19.25 1.49
C VAL A 109 14.26 -19.58 0.59
N ASP A 110 14.42 -19.47 -0.74
CA ASP A 110 13.34 -19.77 -1.67
C ASP A 110 12.95 -21.26 -1.66
N SER A 111 13.93 -22.16 -1.51
CA SER A 111 13.77 -23.61 -1.57
C SER A 111 13.00 -24.23 -0.38
N TYR A 112 12.84 -23.49 0.71
CA TYR A 112 12.14 -23.93 1.92
C TYR A 112 10.73 -23.32 2.03
N ASN A 113 9.83 -24.05 2.70
CA ASN A 113 8.47 -23.57 2.94
C ASN A 113 8.40 -22.58 4.11
N GLU A 114 9.25 -22.80 5.11
CA GLU A 114 9.33 -22.06 6.36
C GLU A 114 10.81 -21.97 6.78
N VAL A 115 11.27 -20.77 7.13
CA VAL A 115 12.67 -20.51 7.46
C VAL A 115 12.79 -19.71 8.75
N ILE A 116 13.71 -20.12 9.61
CA ILE A 116 14.27 -19.29 10.68
C ILE A 116 15.65 -18.84 10.23
N VAL A 117 15.99 -17.57 10.44
CA VAL A 117 17.32 -17.06 10.09
C VAL A 117 18.02 -16.56 11.34
N ASP A 118 19.21 -17.07 11.60
CA ASP A 118 20.11 -16.61 12.66
C ASP A 118 21.14 -15.64 12.09
N LEU A 119 21.06 -14.39 12.57
CA LEU A 119 21.94 -13.28 12.22
C LEU A 119 22.91 -12.93 13.34
N THR A 120 23.06 -13.80 14.35
CA THR A 120 23.91 -13.54 15.51
C THR A 120 25.38 -13.35 15.12
N HIS A 121 25.87 -14.22 14.23
CA HIS A 121 27.27 -14.20 13.78
C HIS A 121 27.38 -13.78 12.32
N GLY A 122 28.59 -13.46 11.89
CA GLY A 122 28.91 -13.18 10.49
C GLY A 122 29.71 -11.90 10.28
N PHE A 123 30.44 -11.85 9.16
CA PHE A 123 31.12 -10.64 8.71
C PHE A 123 30.11 -9.54 8.40
N ARG A 124 30.43 -8.29 8.76
CA ARG A 124 29.47 -7.15 8.80
C ARG A 124 28.55 -7.02 7.58
N HIS A 125 28.98 -7.40 6.39
CA HIS A 125 28.19 -7.31 5.16
C HIS A 125 27.20 -8.47 4.95
N ILE A 126 27.46 -9.68 5.46
CA ILE A 126 26.61 -10.86 5.20
C ILE A 126 25.24 -10.71 5.88
N PRO A 127 25.13 -10.35 7.18
CA PRO A 127 23.82 -10.11 7.80
C PRO A 127 23.01 -9.04 7.06
N ILE A 128 23.65 -7.99 6.53
CA ILE A 128 22.96 -6.94 5.74
C ILE A 128 22.36 -7.53 4.46
N LEU A 129 23.13 -8.34 3.71
CA LEU A 129 22.65 -9.00 2.49
C LEU A 129 21.49 -9.95 2.81
N VAL A 130 21.57 -10.68 3.91
CA VAL A 130 20.49 -11.58 4.35
C VAL A 130 19.23 -10.77 4.72
N ILE A 131 19.35 -9.67 5.47
CA ILE A 131 18.20 -8.82 5.80
C ILE A 131 17.52 -8.29 4.52
N LEU A 132 18.29 -7.86 3.53
CA LEU A 132 17.74 -7.40 2.24
C LEU A 132 16.96 -8.51 1.53
N ASP A 133 17.50 -9.72 1.49
CA ASP A 133 16.81 -10.89 0.94
C ASP A 133 15.52 -11.19 1.72
N LEU A 134 15.60 -11.21 3.05
CA LEU A 134 14.44 -11.45 3.91
C LEU A 134 13.31 -10.44 3.68
N VAL A 135 13.63 -9.16 3.48
CA VAL A 135 12.61 -8.14 3.11
C VAL A 135 11.96 -8.48 1.78
N ILE A 136 12.75 -8.83 0.75
CA ILE A 136 12.24 -9.20 -0.58
C ILE A 136 11.35 -10.45 -0.49
N GLN A 137 11.81 -11.48 0.21
CA GLN A 137 11.09 -12.73 0.40
C GLN A 137 9.80 -12.53 1.20
N ASN A 138 9.83 -11.66 2.22
CA ASN A 138 8.65 -11.34 3.02
C ASN A 138 7.59 -10.58 2.21
N PHE A 139 7.97 -9.72 1.26
CA PHE A 139 7.02 -9.13 0.32
C PHE A 139 6.38 -10.18 -0.60
N LYS A 140 7.11 -11.21 -1.01
CA LYS A 140 6.55 -12.31 -1.82
C LYS A 140 5.60 -13.19 -1.01
N LYS A 141 6.00 -13.58 0.20
CA LYS A 141 5.28 -14.54 1.05
C LYS A 141 5.55 -14.29 2.54
N THR A 142 4.60 -13.63 3.22
CA THR A 142 4.77 -13.16 4.60
C THR A 142 4.83 -14.27 5.67
N ASP A 143 4.34 -15.47 5.36
CA ASP A 143 4.38 -16.64 6.25
C ASP A 143 5.64 -17.50 6.07
N LYS A 144 6.52 -17.17 5.11
CA LYS A 144 7.76 -17.94 4.86
C LYS A 144 8.78 -17.77 5.99
N ILE A 145 8.97 -16.54 6.47
CA ILE A 145 9.94 -16.26 7.53
C ILE A 145 9.26 -16.47 8.88
N ASN A 146 9.69 -17.48 9.62
CA ASN A 146 9.14 -17.78 10.95
C ASN A 146 9.75 -16.87 12.01
N LYS A 147 11.09 -16.79 12.07
CA LYS A 147 11.84 -15.96 13.03
C LYS A 147 13.13 -15.41 12.43
N ILE A 148 13.60 -14.28 12.98
CA ILE A 148 14.95 -13.76 12.74
C ILE A 148 15.66 -13.68 14.09
N LEU A 149 16.51 -14.66 14.38
CA LEU A 149 17.23 -14.75 15.64
C LEU A 149 18.44 -13.81 15.65
N PHE A 150 18.62 -13.11 16.76
CA PHE A 150 19.78 -12.26 16.99
C PHE A 150 20.17 -12.30 18.46
N ALA A 151 21.45 -12.50 18.77
CA ALA A 151 21.95 -12.43 20.14
C ALA A 151 22.24 -10.98 20.55
N LYS A 152 21.32 -10.40 21.32
CA LYS A 152 21.46 -9.09 21.94
C LYS A 152 22.40 -9.19 23.13
N GLU A 153 23.50 -8.46 23.08
CA GLU A 153 24.46 -8.37 24.19
C GLU A 153 23.82 -7.67 25.40
N ILE A 154 23.75 -8.39 26.53
CA ILE A 154 23.30 -7.86 27.82
C ILE A 154 24.53 -7.53 28.67
N VAL A 155 25.45 -8.50 28.76
CA VAL A 155 26.76 -8.32 29.39
C VAL A 155 27.82 -8.69 28.36
N LYS A 156 28.72 -7.75 28.09
CA LYS A 156 29.85 -7.99 27.21
C LYS A 156 30.79 -9.02 27.81
N HIS A 157 31.19 -10.02 27.04
CA HIS A 157 32.23 -10.95 27.47
C HIS A 157 33.57 -10.20 27.62
N THR A 158 34.16 -10.24 28.82
CA THR A 158 35.48 -9.67 29.10
C THR A 158 36.37 -10.70 29.82
N GLN A 159 37.61 -10.33 30.13
CA GLN A 159 38.46 -11.19 30.97
C GLN A 159 37.92 -11.40 32.40
N LYS A 160 37.00 -10.54 32.86
CA LYS A 160 36.46 -10.55 34.22
C LYS A 160 35.01 -11.02 34.28
N ASP A 161 34.26 -10.83 33.20
CA ASP A 161 32.82 -11.05 33.16
C ASP A 161 32.48 -12.08 32.07
N GLU A 162 31.73 -13.11 32.46
CA GLU A 162 31.13 -14.04 31.52
C GLU A 162 30.05 -13.30 30.73
N GLY A 163 30.17 -13.31 29.40
CA GLY A 163 29.20 -12.68 28.52
C GLY A 163 27.79 -13.26 28.71
N GLU A 164 26.77 -12.41 28.58
CA GLU A 164 25.37 -12.78 28.67
C GLU A 164 24.61 -12.18 27.49
N TYR A 165 23.86 -13.04 26.80
CA TYR A 165 23.19 -12.70 25.55
C TYR A 165 21.75 -13.21 25.56
N GLU A 166 20.84 -12.33 25.17
CA GLU A 166 19.43 -12.62 24.95
C GLU A 166 19.19 -12.88 23.47
N ILE A 167 18.71 -14.06 23.09
CA ILE A 167 18.31 -14.37 21.71
C ILE A 167 16.91 -13.80 21.49
N VAL A 168 16.86 -12.66 20.78
CA VAL A 168 15.62 -11.95 20.42
C VAL A 168 15.17 -12.31 19.01
N ASP A 169 13.87 -12.13 18.73
CA ASP A 169 13.29 -12.28 17.40
C ASP A 169 13.08 -10.92 16.72
N LEU A 170 13.83 -10.65 15.65
CA LEU A 170 13.75 -9.41 14.88
C LEU A 170 12.68 -9.44 13.77
N LYS A 171 11.83 -10.48 13.70
CA LYS A 171 10.80 -10.58 12.67
C LYS A 171 9.82 -9.39 12.67
N GLU A 172 9.57 -8.77 13.83
CA GLU A 172 8.68 -7.61 13.91
C GLU A 172 9.10 -6.45 13.00
N TYR A 173 10.39 -6.30 12.70
CA TYR A 173 10.89 -5.26 11.80
C TYR A 173 10.50 -5.52 10.33
N LEU A 174 10.32 -6.79 9.94
CA LEU A 174 9.77 -7.13 8.62
C LEU A 174 8.29 -6.74 8.53
N ASP A 175 7.54 -6.87 9.62
CA ASP A 175 6.15 -6.42 9.68
C ASP A 175 6.05 -4.89 9.55
N ILE A 176 6.94 -4.13 10.19
CA ILE A 176 7.02 -2.68 10.01
C ILE A 176 7.34 -2.32 8.55
N ALA A 177 8.24 -3.06 7.90
CA ALA A 177 8.55 -2.86 6.49
C ALA A 177 7.33 -3.13 5.59
N ASN A 178 6.58 -4.20 5.84
CA ASN A 178 5.32 -4.52 5.15
C ASN A 178 4.29 -3.40 5.31
N ILE A 179 4.04 -2.96 6.55
CA ILE A 179 3.10 -1.89 6.85
C ILE A 179 3.53 -0.60 6.14
N SER A 180 4.81 -0.23 6.22
CA SER A 180 5.35 0.97 5.58
C SER A 180 5.16 0.94 4.06
N PHE A 181 5.40 -0.21 3.42
CA PHE A 181 5.19 -0.39 1.99
C PHE A 181 3.70 -0.24 1.61
N VAL A 182 2.81 -0.87 2.36
CA VAL A 182 1.37 -0.81 2.13
C VAL A 182 0.83 0.61 2.29
N LEU A 183 1.20 1.30 3.37
CA LEU A 183 0.81 2.70 3.61
C LEU A 183 1.35 3.63 2.51
N SER A 184 2.60 3.43 2.08
CA SER A 184 3.21 4.22 1.00
C SER A 184 2.50 4.04 -0.33
N SER A 185 2.13 2.79 -0.65
CA SER A 185 1.40 2.47 -1.88
C SER A 185 0.02 3.13 -1.85
N PHE A 186 -0.71 2.98 -0.74
CA PHE A 186 -2.01 3.61 -0.56
C PHE A 186 -1.93 5.14 -0.64
N GLU A 187 -0.97 5.74 0.08
CA GLU A 187 -0.75 7.18 0.08
C GLU A 187 -0.48 7.68 -1.34
N ASN A 188 0.34 7.00 -2.13
CA ASN A 188 0.74 7.48 -3.46
C ASN A 188 -0.35 7.29 -4.52
N ASN A 189 -1.07 6.16 -4.51
CA ASN A 189 -1.96 5.82 -5.61
C ASN A 189 -3.19 4.98 -5.20
N TYR A 190 -3.57 4.89 -3.92
CA TYR A 190 -4.70 4.06 -3.45
C TYR A 190 -4.63 2.59 -3.88
N THR A 191 -3.44 2.03 -4.02
CA THR A 191 -3.30 0.59 -4.27
C THR A 191 -2.80 -0.11 -3.02
N ILE A 192 -3.32 -1.32 -2.82
CA ILE A 192 -2.93 -2.23 -1.75
C ILE A 192 -2.62 -3.57 -2.37
N SER A 193 -1.53 -4.18 -1.91
CA SER A 193 -1.18 -5.54 -2.29
C SER A 193 -1.85 -6.53 -1.35
N ASN A 194 -2.85 -7.28 -1.85
CA ASN A 194 -3.68 -8.18 -1.04
C ASN A 194 -2.92 -9.36 -0.41
N HIS A 195 -1.70 -9.68 -0.90
CA HIS A 195 -0.88 -10.75 -0.35
C HIS A 195 -0.04 -10.31 0.86
N ILE A 196 0.15 -9.00 1.06
CA ILE A 196 0.93 -8.48 2.19
C ILE A 196 0.08 -8.53 3.45
N LYS A 197 0.61 -9.20 4.46
CA LYS A 197 0.00 -9.36 5.79
C LYS A 197 1.00 -8.95 6.87
N THR A 198 0.47 -8.71 8.06
CA THR A 198 1.24 -8.46 9.28
C THR A 198 0.65 -9.31 10.41
N SER A 199 1.49 -9.67 11.37
CA SER A 199 1.06 -10.34 12.60
C SER A 199 0.28 -9.41 13.54
N ASP A 200 0.42 -8.09 13.38
CA ASP A 200 -0.29 -7.09 14.17
C ASP A 200 -1.75 -7.00 13.74
N LYS A 201 -2.67 -7.36 14.65
CA LYS A 201 -4.11 -7.44 14.36
C LYS A 201 -4.73 -6.09 14.02
N ASP A 202 -4.33 -5.02 14.71
CA ASP A 202 -4.89 -3.69 14.51
C ASP A 202 -4.44 -3.12 13.16
N PHE A 203 -3.17 -3.33 12.82
CA PHE A 203 -2.67 -2.98 11.49
C PHE A 203 -3.26 -3.86 10.39
N GLN A 204 -3.47 -5.16 10.63
CA GLN A 204 -4.09 -6.03 9.64
C GLN A 204 -5.54 -5.61 9.36
N GLU A 205 -6.29 -5.19 10.39
CA GLU A 205 -7.63 -4.61 10.20
C GLU A 205 -7.55 -3.33 9.36
N LEU A 206 -6.64 -2.40 9.70
CA LEU A 206 -6.43 -1.18 8.92
C LEU A 206 -6.12 -1.49 7.44
N ILE A 207 -5.20 -2.42 7.17
CA ILE A 207 -4.85 -2.84 5.81
C ILE A 207 -6.08 -3.37 5.05
N ASN A 208 -6.91 -4.19 5.70
CA ASN A 208 -8.14 -4.70 5.08
C ASN A 208 -9.11 -3.57 4.71
N MET A 209 -9.23 -2.54 5.55
CA MET A 209 -10.06 -1.37 5.27
C MET A 209 -9.51 -0.52 4.13
N LEU A 210 -8.19 -0.33 4.07
CA LEU A 210 -7.51 0.34 2.95
C LEU A 210 -7.66 -0.44 1.64
N SER A 211 -7.65 -1.78 1.70
CA SER A 211 -7.93 -2.65 0.57
C SER A 211 -9.34 -2.42 0.03
N ASN A 212 -10.35 -2.42 0.92
CA ASN A 212 -11.74 -2.13 0.55
C ASN A 212 -11.89 -0.71 -0.04
N PHE A 213 -11.17 0.28 0.50
CA PHE A 213 -11.13 1.61 -0.10
C PHE A 213 -10.60 1.55 -1.54
N SER A 214 -9.50 0.82 -1.76
CA SER A 214 -8.87 0.64 -3.07
C SER A 214 -9.82 -0.05 -4.07
N GLU A 215 -10.55 -1.08 -3.63
CA GLU A 215 -11.59 -1.74 -4.44
C GLU A 215 -12.68 -0.76 -4.89
N HIS A 216 -13.12 0.15 -4.00
CA HIS A 216 -14.07 1.19 -4.36
C HIS A 216 -13.52 2.21 -5.37
N ILE A 217 -12.22 2.52 -5.33
CA ILE A 217 -11.55 3.32 -6.37
C ILE A 217 -11.64 2.60 -7.71
N MET A 218 -11.21 1.32 -7.75
CA MET A 218 -11.18 0.52 -8.99
C MET A 218 -12.57 0.31 -9.58
N ALA A 219 -13.57 0.06 -8.73
CA ALA A 219 -14.96 -0.10 -9.15
C ALA A 219 -15.67 1.23 -9.49
N ASN A 220 -14.95 2.37 -9.44
CA ASN A 220 -15.49 3.71 -9.63
C ASN A 220 -16.74 3.99 -8.78
N SER A 221 -16.72 3.56 -7.51
CA SER A 221 -17.85 3.63 -6.58
C SER A 221 -17.57 4.53 -5.37
N LEU A 222 -16.77 5.58 -5.59
CA LEU A 222 -16.19 6.49 -4.60
C LEU A 222 -17.19 7.12 -3.63
N ILE A 223 -18.43 7.39 -4.07
CA ILE A 223 -19.46 7.97 -3.20
C ILE A 223 -19.72 7.08 -1.97
N LYS A 224 -19.59 5.75 -2.12
CA LYS A 224 -19.79 4.80 -1.00
C LYS A 224 -18.72 4.92 0.08
N LEU A 225 -17.57 5.53 -0.22
CA LEU A 225 -16.47 5.70 0.73
C LEU A 225 -16.85 6.63 1.89
N PHE A 226 -17.62 7.68 1.62
CA PHE A 226 -17.92 8.74 2.57
C PHE A 226 -19.43 8.97 2.81
N LYS A 227 -20.35 8.35 2.07
CA LYS A 227 -21.78 8.47 2.40
C LYS A 227 -22.16 7.65 3.64
N GLY A 228 -23.18 8.14 4.35
CA GLY A 228 -23.73 7.52 5.55
C GLY A 228 -22.98 7.87 6.83
N ASN A 229 -23.57 7.48 7.96
CA ASN A 229 -22.95 7.58 9.28
C ASN A 229 -21.92 6.46 9.44
N ASN A 230 -20.76 6.77 10.02
CA ASN A 230 -19.68 5.80 10.21
C ASN A 230 -19.24 5.15 8.88
N SER A 231 -19.08 5.99 7.87
CA SER A 231 -18.61 5.64 6.52
C SER A 231 -17.21 5.01 6.54
N LEU A 232 -16.81 4.32 5.47
CA LEU A 232 -15.51 3.63 5.41
C LEU A 232 -14.34 4.57 5.71
N VAL A 233 -14.36 5.79 5.16
CA VAL A 233 -13.35 6.83 5.42
C VAL A 233 -13.26 7.19 6.91
N GLU A 234 -14.39 7.35 7.60
CA GLU A 234 -14.42 7.66 9.03
C GLU A 234 -13.93 6.48 9.88
N LYS A 235 -14.25 5.25 9.46
CA LYS A 235 -13.77 4.04 10.15
C LYS A 235 -12.25 3.90 10.02
N ILE A 236 -11.69 4.10 8.82
CA ILE A 236 -10.24 4.12 8.60
C ILE A 236 -9.59 5.21 9.44
N TYR A 237 -10.18 6.42 9.44
CA TYR A 237 -9.65 7.54 10.22
C TYR A 237 -9.50 7.18 11.71
N LYS A 238 -10.53 6.58 12.31
CA LYS A 238 -10.51 6.10 13.71
C LYS A 238 -9.53 4.96 13.94
N ALA A 239 -9.46 4.00 13.02
CA ALA A 239 -8.48 2.90 13.12
C ALA A 239 -7.04 3.44 13.14
N ILE A 240 -6.76 4.48 12.36
CA ILE A 240 -5.46 5.16 12.40
C ILE A 240 -5.22 5.81 13.77
N GLU A 241 -6.22 6.49 14.37
CA GLU A 241 -6.07 7.06 15.72
C GLU A 241 -5.71 5.99 16.76
N SER A 242 -6.30 4.80 16.66
CA SER A 242 -6.01 3.69 17.58
C SER A 242 -4.57 3.18 17.46
N VAL A 243 -4.04 3.04 16.24
CA VAL A 243 -2.68 2.52 16.06
C VAL A 243 -1.57 3.55 16.33
N LYS A 244 -1.85 4.86 16.18
CA LYS A 244 -0.85 5.94 16.38
C LYS A 244 -0.30 6.06 17.81
N VAL A 245 -0.94 5.45 18.81
CA VAL A 245 -0.60 5.62 20.23
C VAL A 245 0.59 4.74 20.67
N VAL A 246 1.07 3.84 19.81
CA VAL A 246 2.12 2.87 20.16
C VAL A 246 3.49 3.31 19.66
N GLU A 247 4.53 3.21 20.50
CA GLU A 247 5.93 3.60 20.20
C GLU A 247 6.47 2.97 18.90
N LYS A 248 6.07 1.72 18.63
CA LYS A 248 6.40 0.96 17.40
C LYS A 248 5.96 1.65 16.11
N THR A 249 5.06 2.63 16.17
CA THR A 249 4.55 3.35 14.99
C THR A 249 5.34 4.60 14.64
N SER A 250 6.30 5.01 15.47
CA SER A 250 7.15 6.17 15.20
C SER A 250 7.80 6.18 13.80
N PRO A 251 8.25 5.05 13.21
CA PRO A 251 8.86 5.07 11.88
C PRO A 251 7.87 5.33 10.74
N ILE A 252 6.57 5.13 10.98
CA ILE A 252 5.49 5.21 9.99
C ILE A 252 4.45 6.30 10.30
N LEU A 253 4.66 7.06 11.38
CA LEU A 253 3.71 8.05 11.90
C LEU A 253 3.30 9.09 10.86
N SER A 254 4.29 9.64 10.12
CA SER A 254 4.06 10.65 9.09
C SER A 254 3.15 10.14 7.96
N LYS A 255 3.26 8.85 7.59
CA LYS A 255 2.40 8.23 6.57
C LYS A 255 0.96 8.11 7.05
N LEU A 256 0.78 7.67 8.29
CA LEU A 256 -0.53 7.58 8.93
C LEU A 256 -1.21 8.96 9.00
N GLU A 257 -0.44 10.00 9.35
CA GLU A 257 -0.92 11.39 9.39
C GLU A 257 -1.32 11.93 8.03
N ASN A 258 -0.47 11.71 7.01
CA ASN A 258 -0.78 12.12 5.65
C ASN A 258 -2.07 11.46 5.14
N ILE A 259 -2.26 10.16 5.44
CA ILE A 259 -3.50 9.45 5.11
C ILE A 259 -4.69 10.07 5.85
N GLN A 260 -4.60 10.36 7.15
CA GLN A 260 -5.67 11.01 7.90
C GLN A 260 -6.05 12.39 7.34
N THR A 261 -5.06 13.24 7.08
CA THR A 261 -5.27 14.55 6.44
C THR A 261 -5.98 14.39 5.09
N HIS A 262 -5.60 13.36 4.34
CA HIS A 262 -6.21 13.07 3.07
C HIS A 262 -7.66 12.55 3.18
N LEU A 263 -7.95 11.67 4.14
CA LEU A 263 -9.28 11.16 4.44
C LEU A 263 -10.25 12.28 4.85
N ASN A 264 -9.77 13.31 5.56
CA ASN A 264 -10.56 14.47 5.90
C ASN A 264 -11.13 15.20 4.67
N LEU A 265 -10.45 15.15 3.52
CA LEU A 265 -11.01 15.69 2.28
C LEU A 265 -12.33 14.98 1.93
N PHE A 266 -12.38 13.66 1.98
CA PHE A 266 -13.58 12.87 1.72
C PHE A 266 -14.68 13.11 2.77
N ILE A 267 -14.33 13.24 4.05
CA ILE A 267 -15.30 13.52 5.11
C ILE A 267 -15.99 14.87 4.87
N ASN A 268 -15.21 15.90 4.49
CA ASN A 268 -15.74 17.23 4.22
C ASN A 268 -16.70 17.26 3.03
N LEU A 269 -16.52 16.38 2.03
CA LEU A 269 -17.43 16.29 0.88
C LEU A 269 -18.87 15.94 1.28
N LYS A 270 -19.13 15.31 2.44
CA LYS A 270 -20.51 15.00 2.87
C LYS A 270 -21.42 16.24 2.91
N LYS A 271 -20.83 17.41 3.18
CA LYS A 271 -21.55 18.69 3.33
C LYS A 271 -21.83 19.36 1.99
N GLU A 272 -21.15 18.94 0.93
CA GLU A 272 -21.23 19.54 -0.39
C GLU A 272 -22.42 19.01 -1.21
N ARG A 273 -22.88 19.81 -2.17
CA ARG A 273 -23.88 19.38 -3.17
C ARG A 273 -23.28 18.34 -4.12
N GLU A 274 -24.07 17.44 -4.69
CA GLU A 274 -23.62 16.26 -5.45
C GLU A 274 -22.72 16.61 -6.65
N ASP A 275 -22.96 17.72 -7.34
CA ASP A 275 -22.08 18.20 -8.41
C ASP A 275 -20.70 18.64 -7.88
N ARG A 276 -20.66 19.29 -6.71
CA ARG A 276 -19.42 19.68 -6.03
C ARG A 276 -18.68 18.47 -5.46
N GLN A 277 -19.41 17.53 -4.87
CA GLN A 277 -18.87 16.25 -4.40
C GLN A 277 -18.12 15.53 -5.53
N LEU A 278 -18.80 15.31 -6.66
CA LEU A 278 -18.24 14.60 -7.80
C LEU A 278 -17.07 15.36 -8.44
N PHE A 279 -17.16 16.68 -8.54
CA PHE A 279 -16.07 17.50 -9.06
C PHE A 279 -14.80 17.42 -8.19
N GLU A 280 -14.93 17.51 -6.88
CA GLU A 280 -13.78 17.40 -5.98
C GLU A 280 -13.22 15.97 -5.93
N LEU A 281 -14.08 14.94 -5.98
CA LEU A 281 -13.62 13.55 -6.15
C LEU A 281 -12.83 13.38 -7.44
N ALA A 282 -13.30 13.96 -8.55
CA ALA A 282 -12.60 13.89 -9.83
C ALA A 282 -11.18 14.47 -9.73
N LYS A 283 -11.02 15.60 -9.03
CA LYS A 283 -9.71 16.20 -8.77
C LYS A 283 -8.83 15.31 -7.89
N ILE A 284 -9.41 14.73 -6.83
CA ILE A 284 -8.70 13.84 -5.90
C ILE A 284 -8.12 12.63 -6.64
N VAL A 285 -8.94 11.91 -7.40
CA VAL A 285 -8.50 10.69 -8.08
C VAL A 285 -7.58 11.00 -9.28
N ASN A 286 -7.75 12.16 -9.94
CA ASN A 286 -6.82 12.63 -10.97
C ASN A 286 -5.40 12.85 -10.42
N LYS A 287 -5.26 13.44 -9.23
CA LYS A 287 -3.95 13.62 -8.57
C LYS A 287 -3.24 12.30 -8.30
N LYS A 288 -3.97 11.19 -8.26
CA LYS A 288 -3.47 9.83 -8.01
C LYS A 288 -3.32 9.00 -9.30
N GLY A 289 -3.55 9.60 -10.47
CA GLY A 289 -3.37 8.95 -11.78
C GLY A 289 -4.61 8.22 -12.33
N TYR A 290 -5.76 8.29 -11.65
CA TYR A 290 -7.00 7.64 -12.11
C TYR A 290 -7.77 8.50 -13.12
N TYR A 291 -7.21 8.67 -14.32
CA TYR A 291 -7.74 9.59 -15.32
C TYR A 291 -9.14 9.22 -15.83
N LEU A 292 -9.40 7.93 -16.06
CA LEU A 292 -10.72 7.46 -16.51
C LEU A 292 -11.80 7.69 -15.43
N ASN A 293 -11.49 7.39 -14.17
CA ASN A 293 -12.38 7.70 -13.06
C ASN A 293 -12.63 9.21 -12.95
N ALA A 294 -11.55 10.00 -13.03
CA ALA A 294 -11.63 11.45 -12.93
C ALA A 294 -12.58 12.05 -13.98
N ILE A 295 -12.41 11.69 -15.26
CA ILE A 295 -13.26 12.23 -16.32
C ILE A 295 -14.70 11.72 -16.22
N THR A 296 -14.90 10.49 -15.74
CA THR A 296 -16.24 9.93 -15.53
C THR A 296 -16.98 10.70 -14.44
N LEU A 297 -16.33 10.94 -13.30
CA LEU A 297 -16.88 11.73 -12.19
C LEU A 297 -17.16 13.17 -12.61
N LEU A 298 -16.26 13.78 -13.40
CA LEU A 298 -16.46 15.11 -13.94
C LEU A 298 -17.69 15.18 -14.86
N ASP A 299 -17.84 14.20 -15.74
CA ASP A 299 -18.98 14.10 -16.66
C ASP A 299 -20.32 13.90 -15.92
N GLU A 300 -20.30 13.20 -14.78
CA GLU A 300 -21.44 13.08 -13.87
C GLU A 300 -21.69 14.37 -13.07
N ALA A 301 -20.64 15.05 -12.62
CA ALA A 301 -20.73 16.34 -11.93
C ALA A 301 -21.44 17.38 -12.80
N ILE A 302 -21.12 17.43 -14.10
CA ILE A 302 -21.81 18.28 -15.08
C ILE A 302 -23.30 17.95 -15.13
N GLY A 303 -23.66 16.67 -15.15
CA GLY A 303 -25.06 16.24 -15.18
C GLY A 303 -25.84 16.68 -13.95
N TRP A 304 -25.24 16.57 -12.76
CA TRP A 304 -25.85 17.07 -11.53
C TRP A 304 -25.97 18.59 -11.50
N TYR A 305 -24.95 19.31 -11.96
CA TYR A 305 -25.01 20.77 -12.11
C TYR A 305 -26.19 21.18 -12.99
N CYS A 306 -26.31 20.58 -14.18
CA CYS A 306 -27.44 20.82 -15.08
C CYS A 306 -28.78 20.48 -14.40
N ALA A 307 -28.89 19.35 -13.70
CA ALA A 307 -30.13 18.94 -13.04
C ALA A 307 -30.58 19.97 -11.99
N TYR A 308 -29.65 20.44 -11.14
CA TYR A 308 -29.95 21.48 -10.15
C TYR A 308 -30.39 22.79 -10.79
N SER A 309 -29.71 23.22 -11.85
CA SER A 309 -30.04 24.47 -12.53
C SER A 309 -31.40 24.39 -13.24
N LEU A 310 -31.74 23.26 -13.88
CA LEU A 310 -32.99 23.09 -14.62
C LEU A 310 -34.24 23.22 -13.74
N CYS A 311 -34.16 22.89 -12.45
CA CYS A 311 -35.23 23.11 -11.48
C CYS A 311 -35.68 24.58 -11.39
N GLN A 312 -34.84 25.54 -11.78
CA GLN A 312 -35.15 26.98 -11.76
C GLN A 312 -35.96 27.43 -12.99
N TYR A 313 -36.03 26.62 -14.04
CA TYR A 313 -36.63 26.97 -15.32
C TYR A 313 -37.97 26.28 -15.59
N SER A 314 -38.27 25.21 -14.86
CA SER A 314 -39.50 24.42 -15.00
C SER A 314 -39.90 23.70 -13.72
N ASP A 315 -41.13 23.95 -13.25
CA ASP A 315 -41.71 23.23 -12.12
C ASP A 315 -41.94 21.74 -12.43
N ASP A 316 -42.27 21.43 -13.69
CA ASP A 316 -42.42 20.03 -14.13
C ASP A 316 -41.08 19.29 -14.05
N PHE A 317 -39.96 19.94 -14.42
CA PHE A 317 -38.64 19.36 -14.20
C PHE A 317 -38.33 19.18 -12.72
N LYS A 318 -38.65 20.18 -11.88
CA LYS A 318 -38.45 20.09 -10.42
C LYS A 318 -39.21 18.92 -9.80
N ILE A 319 -40.45 18.68 -10.22
CA ILE A 319 -41.24 17.49 -9.80
C ILE A 319 -40.51 16.20 -10.19
N ARG A 320 -39.97 16.10 -11.43
CA ARG A 320 -39.20 14.92 -11.85
C ARG A 320 -37.89 14.77 -11.09
N PHE A 321 -37.23 15.88 -10.77
CA PHE A 321 -36.01 15.92 -10.00
C PHE A 321 -36.25 15.33 -8.60
N ASP A 322 -37.23 15.87 -7.86
CA ASP A 322 -37.54 15.43 -6.49
C ASP A 322 -37.96 13.95 -6.45
N ALA A 323 -38.70 13.48 -7.46
CA ALA A 323 -39.13 12.08 -7.54
C ALA A 323 -37.98 11.08 -7.84
N ARG A 324 -36.93 11.51 -8.56
CA ARG A 324 -35.89 10.62 -9.07
C ARG A 324 -34.52 10.79 -8.42
N LYS A 325 -34.27 11.89 -7.71
CA LYS A 325 -32.96 12.21 -7.11
C LYS A 325 -32.34 11.03 -6.33
N TYR A 326 -33.15 10.26 -5.62
CA TYR A 326 -32.69 9.15 -4.78
C TYR A 326 -32.91 7.74 -5.38
N ASN A 327 -33.81 7.61 -6.38
CA ASN A 327 -34.23 6.30 -6.91
C ASN A 327 -33.73 6.02 -8.33
N ASP A 328 -33.47 7.05 -9.12
CA ASP A 328 -33.08 6.95 -10.54
C ASP A 328 -32.18 8.15 -10.92
N SER A 329 -31.17 8.37 -10.08
CA SER A 329 -30.31 9.56 -10.13
C SER A 329 -29.48 9.64 -11.41
N TYR A 330 -29.01 8.50 -11.92
CA TYR A 330 -28.25 8.41 -13.17
C TYR A 330 -29.09 8.87 -14.37
N THR A 331 -30.32 8.38 -14.49
CA THR A 331 -31.22 8.81 -15.56
C THR A 331 -31.52 10.29 -15.45
N LEU A 332 -31.76 10.80 -14.24
CA LEU A 332 -32.01 12.22 -14.01
C LEU A 332 -30.83 13.10 -14.46
N SER A 333 -29.62 12.85 -13.95
CA SER A 333 -28.44 13.69 -14.23
C SER A 333 -28.00 13.60 -15.69
N SER A 334 -28.04 12.41 -16.28
CA SER A 334 -27.72 12.19 -17.69
C SER A 334 -28.71 12.92 -18.62
N ASN A 335 -30.01 12.83 -18.34
CA ASN A 335 -31.01 13.53 -19.15
C ASN A 335 -30.97 15.05 -18.97
N ALA A 336 -30.69 15.56 -17.76
CA ALA A 336 -30.50 16.98 -17.54
C ALA A 336 -29.38 17.55 -18.42
N LYS A 337 -28.23 16.87 -18.48
CA LYS A 337 -27.13 17.20 -19.39
C LYS A 337 -27.55 17.12 -20.86
N ASN A 338 -28.30 16.09 -21.23
CA ASN A 338 -28.77 15.90 -22.60
C ASN A 338 -29.71 17.02 -23.06
N ILE A 339 -30.59 17.54 -22.21
CA ILE A 339 -31.44 18.70 -22.55
C ILE A 339 -30.59 19.88 -23.01
N ILE A 340 -29.50 20.19 -22.30
CA ILE A 340 -28.56 21.26 -22.69
C ILE A 340 -27.87 20.90 -24.02
N LYS A 341 -27.32 19.68 -24.14
CA LYS A 341 -26.66 19.20 -25.35
C LYS A 341 -27.54 19.34 -26.59
N PHE A 342 -28.77 18.84 -26.53
CA PHE A 342 -29.69 18.85 -27.67
C PHE A 342 -30.31 20.22 -27.95
N THR A 343 -30.21 21.19 -27.03
CA THR A 343 -30.53 22.59 -27.33
C THR A 343 -29.62 23.17 -28.42
N PHE A 344 -28.36 22.71 -28.52
CA PHE A 344 -27.35 23.27 -29.42
C PHE A 344 -26.81 22.29 -30.47
N ASN A 345 -27.16 21.00 -30.41
CA ASN A 345 -26.67 19.94 -31.30
C ASN A 345 -27.57 19.70 -32.54
N GLY A 346 -28.59 20.54 -32.78
CA GLY A 346 -29.48 20.45 -33.95
C GLY A 346 -30.40 19.22 -34.03
N ARG A 347 -30.21 18.23 -33.15
CA ARG A 347 -31.07 17.04 -33.01
C ARG A 347 -32.10 17.25 -31.91
N GLU A 348 -33.28 16.65 -32.08
CA GLU A 348 -34.33 16.65 -31.06
C GLU A 348 -33.91 15.81 -29.83
N TYR A 349 -34.29 16.29 -28.65
CA TYR A 349 -34.08 15.54 -27.41
C TYR A 349 -35.15 14.46 -27.23
N ASP A 350 -34.73 13.21 -27.01
CA ASP A 350 -35.66 12.12 -26.70
C ASP A 350 -36.19 12.24 -25.25
N ASN A 351 -37.42 12.73 -25.13
CA ASN A 351 -38.08 12.96 -23.85
C ASN A 351 -38.83 11.72 -23.31
N LYS A 352 -38.64 10.52 -23.85
CA LYS A 352 -39.34 9.30 -23.38
C LYS A 352 -39.02 8.93 -21.92
N LYS A 353 -37.81 9.23 -21.45
CA LYS A 353 -37.35 8.85 -20.09
C LYS A 353 -37.88 9.76 -19.00
N LEU A 354 -37.75 11.08 -19.16
CA LEU A 354 -38.21 12.06 -18.16
C LEU A 354 -39.69 12.45 -18.32
N LYS A 355 -40.25 12.34 -19.55
CA LYS A 355 -41.65 12.68 -19.86
C LYS A 355 -42.02 14.08 -19.37
N LEU A 356 -41.17 15.06 -19.71
CA LEU A 356 -41.38 16.47 -19.38
C LEU A 356 -42.49 17.06 -20.25
N LYS A 357 -43.39 17.85 -19.68
CA LYS A 357 -44.47 18.51 -20.43
C LYS A 357 -43.96 19.70 -21.25
N ASP A 358 -42.97 20.42 -20.74
CA ASP A 358 -42.46 21.66 -21.35
C ASP A 358 -40.95 21.62 -21.62
N VAL A 359 -40.48 20.59 -22.34
CA VAL A 359 -39.06 20.52 -22.70
C VAL A 359 -38.67 21.62 -23.70
N ILE A 360 -39.56 21.97 -24.62
CA ILE A 360 -39.32 22.99 -25.64
C ILE A 360 -39.18 24.38 -24.99
N GLY A 361 -40.03 24.71 -24.01
CA GLY A 361 -39.92 25.96 -23.27
C GLY A 361 -38.63 26.05 -22.47
N ILE A 362 -38.20 24.95 -21.83
CA ILE A 362 -36.90 24.85 -21.17
C ILE A 362 -35.76 25.15 -22.17
N GLN A 363 -35.73 24.47 -23.32
CA GLN A 363 -34.68 24.64 -24.33
C GLN A 363 -34.65 26.06 -24.92
N LYS A 364 -35.81 26.69 -25.13
CA LYS A 364 -35.89 28.10 -25.57
C LYS A 364 -35.26 29.04 -24.55
N LYS A 365 -35.54 28.87 -23.25
CA LYS A 365 -34.94 29.68 -22.18
C LYS A 365 -33.42 29.50 -22.14
N ILE A 366 -32.93 28.25 -22.20
CA ILE A 366 -31.50 27.92 -22.20
C ILE A 366 -30.77 28.55 -23.40
N LYS A 367 -31.38 28.49 -24.59
CA LYS A 367 -30.78 29.03 -25.82
C LYS A 367 -30.48 30.53 -25.72
N ASN A 368 -31.24 31.26 -24.90
CA ASN A 368 -31.09 32.69 -24.71
C ASN A 368 -30.08 33.06 -23.59
N ILE A 369 -29.52 32.08 -22.88
CA ILE A 369 -28.51 32.32 -21.83
C ILE A 369 -27.16 32.62 -22.50
N GLU A 370 -26.58 33.77 -22.18
CA GLU A 370 -25.28 34.18 -22.70
C GLU A 370 -24.19 33.15 -22.33
N GLY A 371 -23.38 32.76 -23.31
CA GLY A 371 -22.30 31.80 -23.14
C GLY A 371 -22.73 30.33 -22.99
N CYS A 372 -24.04 30.02 -22.92
CA CYS A 372 -24.51 28.64 -22.78
C CYS A 372 -24.13 27.75 -23.98
N LYS A 373 -24.09 28.33 -25.19
CA LYS A 373 -23.56 27.64 -26.38
C LYS A 373 -22.09 27.23 -26.20
N LYS A 374 -21.25 28.11 -25.64
CA LYS A 374 -19.83 27.81 -25.34
C LYS A 374 -19.70 26.79 -24.20
N PHE A 375 -20.53 26.88 -23.17
CA PHE A 375 -20.61 25.84 -22.12
C PHE A 375 -20.90 24.46 -22.72
N TYR A 376 -21.80 24.38 -23.70
CA TYR A 376 -22.00 23.14 -24.44
C TYR A 376 -20.79 22.72 -25.28
N THR A 377 -20.31 23.59 -26.18
CA THR A 377 -19.28 23.21 -27.17
C THR A 377 -17.92 22.94 -26.54
N ASP A 378 -17.50 23.81 -25.61
CA ASP A 378 -16.14 23.83 -25.08
C ASP A 378 -16.00 22.95 -23.84
N PHE A 379 -17.12 22.53 -23.24
CA PHE A 379 -17.09 21.78 -21.99
C PHE A 379 -17.93 20.51 -22.00
N ILE A 380 -19.26 20.57 -22.16
CA ILE A 380 -20.09 19.34 -22.15
C ILE A 380 -19.66 18.37 -23.26
N LYS A 381 -19.58 18.87 -24.50
CA LYS A 381 -19.22 18.07 -25.66
C LYS A 381 -17.81 17.50 -25.50
N GLN A 382 -16.84 18.37 -25.17
CA GLN A 382 -15.45 17.98 -25.02
C GLN A 382 -15.27 16.92 -23.90
N THR A 383 -15.92 17.09 -22.74
CA THR A 383 -15.82 16.12 -21.64
C THR A 383 -16.37 14.75 -22.05
N SER A 384 -17.53 14.70 -22.72
CA SER A 384 -18.11 13.43 -23.19
C SER A 384 -17.25 12.76 -24.26
N GLU A 385 -16.65 13.53 -25.18
CA GLU A 385 -15.75 13.01 -26.21
C GLU A 385 -14.44 12.47 -25.60
N ASP A 386 -13.77 13.26 -24.76
CA ASP A 386 -12.52 12.85 -24.09
C ASP A 386 -12.77 11.62 -23.19
N ARG A 387 -13.93 11.53 -22.51
CA ARG A 387 -14.32 10.37 -21.70
C ARG A 387 -14.47 9.11 -22.55
N ASN A 388 -15.20 9.22 -23.67
CA ASN A 388 -15.39 8.09 -24.57
C ASN A 388 -14.04 7.67 -25.18
N ASN A 389 -13.20 8.63 -25.56
CA ASN A 389 -11.87 8.35 -26.10
C ASN A 389 -10.99 7.59 -25.10
N LEU A 390 -11.05 7.92 -23.80
CA LEU A 390 -10.33 7.20 -22.74
C LEU A 390 -10.90 5.81 -22.46
N ALA A 391 -12.21 5.61 -22.61
CA ALA A 391 -12.85 4.32 -22.33
C ALA A 391 -12.67 3.29 -23.45
N HIS A 392 -12.40 3.73 -24.68
CA HIS A 392 -12.22 2.84 -25.83
C HIS A 392 -10.74 2.44 -26.01
N ALA A 393 -10.44 1.16 -25.76
CA ALA A 393 -9.08 0.60 -25.74
C ALA A 393 -8.27 0.72 -27.05
N ASN A 394 -8.94 0.90 -28.20
CA ASN A 394 -8.32 0.93 -29.55
C ASN A 394 -8.60 2.24 -30.31
N ASN A 395 -8.59 3.38 -29.62
CA ASN A 395 -8.79 4.65 -30.30
C ASN A 395 -7.50 5.10 -30.99
N GLU A 396 -7.53 5.28 -32.32
CA GLU A 396 -6.42 5.86 -33.10
C GLU A 396 -6.14 7.30 -32.69
N ASN A 397 -7.12 7.98 -32.09
CA ASN A 397 -6.97 9.31 -31.51
C ASN A 397 -6.35 9.20 -30.11
N ALA A 398 -5.03 8.99 -30.07
CA ALA A 398 -4.28 9.13 -28.83
C ALA A 398 -4.53 10.52 -28.24
N LEU A 399 -4.91 10.58 -26.96
CA LEU A 399 -4.95 11.86 -26.25
C LEU A 399 -3.49 12.22 -25.93
N ASP A 400 -2.89 13.08 -26.76
CA ASP A 400 -1.46 13.47 -26.69
C ASP A 400 -1.00 13.83 -25.26
N ASP A 401 -1.91 14.41 -24.45
CA ASP A 401 -1.68 14.71 -23.05
C ASP A 401 -3.00 14.69 -22.26
N VAL A 402 -3.36 13.52 -21.72
CA VAL A 402 -4.57 13.31 -20.90
C VAL A 402 -4.62 14.26 -19.71
N LYS A 403 -3.47 14.53 -19.08
CA LYS A 403 -3.36 15.37 -17.89
C LYS A 403 -3.71 16.82 -18.21
N LYS A 404 -3.11 17.41 -19.25
CA LYS A 404 -3.45 18.78 -19.68
C LYS A 404 -4.91 18.92 -20.10
N ARG A 405 -5.48 17.89 -20.73
CA ARG A 405 -6.90 17.89 -21.09
C ARG A 405 -7.79 17.92 -19.85
N LEU A 406 -7.53 17.04 -18.88
CA LEU A 406 -8.25 17.05 -17.60
C LEU A 406 -8.09 18.37 -16.84
N GLU A 407 -6.89 18.96 -16.80
CA GLU A 407 -6.67 20.28 -16.19
C GLU A 407 -7.53 21.38 -16.86
N LYS A 408 -7.61 21.39 -18.19
CA LYS A 408 -8.49 22.30 -18.94
C LYS A 408 -9.96 22.06 -18.58
N LEU A 409 -10.39 20.80 -18.53
CA LEU A 409 -11.79 20.46 -18.22
C LEU A 409 -12.15 20.83 -16.77
N PHE A 410 -11.25 20.65 -15.80
CA PHE A 410 -11.46 21.11 -14.43
C PHE A 410 -11.56 22.63 -14.33
N LYS A 411 -10.70 23.35 -15.06
CA LYS A 411 -10.79 24.82 -15.17
C LYS A 411 -12.12 25.25 -15.78
N ASN A 412 -12.60 24.55 -16.80
CA ASN A 412 -13.89 24.82 -17.42
C ASN A 412 -15.06 24.58 -16.46
N PHE A 413 -15.04 23.49 -15.68
CA PHE A 413 -16.06 23.28 -14.64
C PHE A 413 -16.05 24.42 -13.62
N TYR A 414 -14.86 24.81 -13.14
CA TYR A 414 -14.73 25.93 -12.20
C TYR A 414 -15.36 27.20 -12.78
N ILE A 415 -14.96 27.60 -13.99
CA ILE A 415 -15.44 28.82 -14.64
C ILE A 415 -16.95 28.76 -14.88
N TYR A 416 -17.46 27.70 -15.51
CA TYR A 416 -18.85 27.64 -15.95
C TYR A 416 -19.83 27.31 -14.82
N CYS A 417 -19.46 26.41 -13.91
CA CYS A 417 -20.36 25.84 -12.91
C CYS A 417 -20.15 26.41 -11.50
N ILE A 418 -19.04 27.11 -11.24
CA ILE A 418 -18.71 27.70 -9.92
C ILE A 418 -18.70 29.22 -10.00
N GLU A 419 -17.76 29.78 -10.75
CA GLU A 419 -17.52 31.22 -10.78
C GLU A 419 -18.65 31.97 -11.48
N LYS A 420 -18.98 31.59 -12.72
CA LYS A 420 -20.03 32.25 -13.49
C LYS A 420 -21.42 31.73 -13.18
N ASN A 421 -21.49 30.49 -12.69
CA ASN A 421 -22.72 29.71 -12.52
C ASN A 421 -23.69 29.93 -13.70
N ILE A 422 -23.25 29.56 -14.91
CA ILE A 422 -23.84 30.05 -16.17
C ILE A 422 -25.32 29.72 -16.35
N LEU A 423 -25.82 28.65 -15.73
CA LEU A 423 -27.22 28.24 -15.75
C LEU A 423 -28.01 28.73 -14.52
N GLU A 424 -27.48 29.65 -13.73
CA GLU A 424 -28.24 30.30 -12.68
C GLU A 424 -29.17 31.36 -13.27
N LYS A 425 -30.42 31.32 -12.83
CA LYS A 425 -31.40 32.35 -13.20
C LYS A 425 -31.02 33.65 -12.49
N LYS A 426 -30.31 34.55 -13.19
CA LYS A 426 -30.11 35.92 -12.71
C LYS A 426 -31.48 36.61 -12.64
N CYS A 427 -31.94 36.90 -11.43
CA CYS A 427 -33.02 37.86 -11.24
C CYS A 427 -32.49 39.22 -11.65
N TYR A 428 -32.87 39.71 -12.83
CA TYR A 428 -32.75 41.13 -13.13
C TYR A 428 -33.81 41.83 -12.28
N CYS A 429 -33.35 42.57 -11.27
CA CYS A 429 -34.20 43.48 -10.48
C CYS A 429 -34.78 44.59 -11.38
#